data_AF-A0A2D4I5S2-F1
#
_entry.id   AF-A0A2D4I5S2-F1
#
_cell.length_a   1.000
_cell.length_b   1.000
_cell.length_c   1.000
_cell.angle_alpha   90.00
_cell.angle_beta   90.00
_cell.angle_gamma   90.00
#
_symmetry.space_group_name_H-M   'P 1'
#
loop_
_entity.id
_entity.type
_entity.pdbx_description
1 polymer ?
#
loop_
_entity_poly.entity_id
_entity_poly.type
_entity_poly.pdbx_seq_one_letter_code
_entity_poly.pdbx_strand_id
1 'polypeptide(L)'
;LYLYCLQDFAFELFSSAVFCIFLVFHLHLFEACDTPLHPLGKLVETLVAVYRMTYVGVGANRRLLKEAVKEIKSYLKRIFQLIRFLFPDLPEEGSVIPSPMTEMKGTRSFCTGKRDSEPDSPEPGYVVTSSGLLLPVLLPRLYPPLFMLYALDNEREEDIYWECVLRLNKQPDKALLSFLGVQT
;
A
#
# COMPACT_ATOMS: atom_id res chain seq x y z
N LEU A 1 -35.66 23.38 5.52
CA LEU A 1 -35.70 22.46 4.35
C LEU A 1 -34.65 22.83 3.30
N TYR A 2 -34.68 24.03 2.70
CA TYR A 2 -33.62 24.47 1.77
C TYR A 2 -32.20 24.52 2.39
N LEU A 3 -32.07 24.98 3.65
CA LEU A 3 -30.79 25.00 4.37
C LEU A 3 -30.27 23.61 4.76
N TYR A 4 -31.15 22.63 5.01
CA TYR A 4 -30.75 21.26 5.30
C TYR A 4 -30.34 20.53 4.01
N CYS A 5 -31.06 20.77 2.91
CA CYS A 5 -30.72 20.21 1.60
C CYS A 5 -29.40 20.78 1.03
N LEU A 6 -29.08 22.07 1.31
CA LEU A 6 -27.77 22.63 0.99
C LEU A 6 -26.65 22.04 1.85
N GLN A 7 -26.93 21.73 3.12
CA GLN A 7 -25.96 21.12 4.03
C GLN A 7 -25.65 19.67 3.62
N ASP A 8 -26.67 18.91 3.20
CA ASP A 8 -26.53 17.54 2.67
C ASP A 8 -25.77 17.53 1.34
N PHE A 9 -26.06 18.46 0.42
CA PHE A 9 -25.34 18.56 -0.86
C PHE A 9 -23.89 19.04 -0.67
N ALA A 10 -23.64 19.91 0.32
CA ALA A 10 -22.29 20.32 0.70
C ALA A 10 -21.50 19.19 1.38
N PHE A 11 -22.18 18.27 2.09
CA PHE A 11 -21.57 17.11 2.75
C PHE A 11 -21.25 15.98 1.74
N GLU A 12 -22.12 15.72 0.76
CA GLU A 12 -21.84 14.83 -0.37
C GLU A 12 -20.70 15.37 -1.25
N LEU A 13 -20.69 16.69 -1.51
CA LEU A 13 -19.57 17.35 -2.19
C LEU A 13 -18.29 17.34 -1.35
N PHE A 14 -18.36 17.40 -0.02
CA PHE A 14 -17.17 17.33 0.84
C PHE A 14 -16.55 15.93 0.83
N SER A 15 -17.35 14.87 0.83
CA SER A 15 -16.86 13.48 0.76
C SER A 15 -16.25 13.15 -0.62
N SER A 16 -16.85 13.66 -1.70
CA SER A 16 -16.27 13.62 -3.05
C SER A 16 -15.04 14.53 -3.19
N ALA A 17 -15.04 15.71 -2.55
CA ALA A 17 -13.93 16.65 -2.60
C ALA A 17 -12.71 16.12 -1.86
N VAL A 18 -12.81 15.39 -0.76
CA VAL A 18 -11.63 14.79 -0.12
C VAL A 18 -11.00 13.71 -1.01
N PHE A 19 -11.81 12.90 -1.70
CA PHE A 19 -11.30 11.93 -2.68
C PHE A 19 -10.71 12.61 -3.93
N CYS A 20 -11.38 13.64 -4.46
CA CYS A 20 -10.88 14.45 -5.58
C CYS A 20 -9.64 15.25 -5.19
N ILE A 21 -9.58 15.83 -3.98
CA ILE A 21 -8.40 16.50 -3.43
C ILE A 21 -7.30 15.48 -3.26
N PHE A 22 -7.56 14.29 -2.72
CA PHE A 22 -6.56 13.24 -2.61
C PHE A 22 -6.04 12.80 -3.98
N LEU A 23 -6.91 12.60 -4.98
CA LEU A 23 -6.53 12.21 -6.34
C LEU A 23 -5.77 13.31 -7.08
N VAL A 24 -6.25 14.56 -7.02
CA VAL A 24 -5.61 15.74 -7.59
C VAL A 24 -4.28 16.00 -6.90
N PHE A 25 -4.22 15.85 -5.58
CA PHE A 25 -3.00 15.94 -4.81
C PHE A 25 -2.00 14.84 -5.19
N HIS A 26 -2.48 13.61 -5.34
CA HIS A 26 -1.66 12.48 -5.77
C HIS A 26 -1.06 12.72 -7.16
N LEU A 27 -1.83 13.34 -8.07
CA LEU A 27 -1.38 13.73 -9.41
C LEU A 27 -0.34 14.86 -9.36
N HIS A 28 -0.61 15.93 -8.59
CA HIS A 28 0.34 17.04 -8.43
C HIS A 28 1.63 16.60 -7.72
N LEU A 29 1.51 15.74 -6.71
CA LEU A 29 2.64 15.18 -5.99
C LEU A 29 3.48 14.29 -6.89
N PHE A 30 2.84 13.49 -7.74
CA PHE A 30 3.50 12.67 -8.74
C PHE A 30 4.27 13.57 -9.73
N GLU A 31 3.61 14.58 -10.29
CA GLU A 31 4.23 15.52 -11.24
C GLU A 31 5.37 16.34 -10.61
N ALA A 32 5.22 16.74 -9.35
CA ALA A 32 6.24 17.43 -8.58
C ALA A 32 7.43 16.53 -8.18
N CYS A 33 7.23 15.20 -8.07
CA CYS A 33 8.29 14.22 -7.84
C CYS A 33 8.99 13.77 -9.13
N ASP A 34 8.31 13.87 -10.27
CA ASP A 34 8.87 13.60 -11.60
C ASP A 34 9.65 14.80 -12.17
N THR A 35 9.37 16.02 -11.71
CA THR A 35 10.05 17.23 -12.19
C THR A 35 11.39 17.45 -11.48
N PRO A 36 12.55 17.40 -12.19
CA PRO A 36 13.88 17.51 -11.56
C PRO A 36 14.21 18.92 -11.03
N LEU A 37 13.48 19.94 -11.48
CA LEU A 37 13.59 21.32 -10.99
C LEU A 37 12.86 21.55 -9.67
N HIS A 38 11.91 20.67 -9.32
CA HIS A 38 11.15 20.80 -8.09
C HIS A 38 11.97 20.25 -6.90
N PRO A 39 12.01 20.94 -5.74
CA PRO A 39 12.79 20.50 -4.58
C PRO A 39 12.46 19.08 -4.11
N LEU A 40 11.19 18.68 -4.20
CA LEU A 40 10.75 17.32 -3.87
C LEU A 40 11.25 16.29 -4.89
N GLY A 41 11.20 16.59 -6.18
CA GLY A 41 11.76 15.73 -7.22
C GLY A 41 13.27 15.55 -7.05
N LYS A 42 14.01 16.63 -6.76
CA LYS A 42 15.45 16.55 -6.47
C LYS A 42 15.75 15.73 -5.22
N LEU A 43 14.94 15.85 -4.16
CA LEU A 43 15.05 15.04 -2.96
C LEU A 43 14.86 13.56 -3.29
N VAL A 44 13.77 13.21 -3.99
CA VAL A 44 13.45 11.82 -4.36
C VAL A 44 14.55 11.23 -5.25
N GLU A 45 15.01 11.95 -6.27
CA GLU A 45 16.12 11.52 -7.13
C GLU A 45 17.39 11.27 -6.32
N THR A 46 17.74 12.18 -5.41
CA THR A 46 18.93 12.03 -4.55
C THR A 46 18.80 10.81 -3.64
N LEU A 47 17.64 10.60 -3.01
CA LEU A 47 17.40 9.44 -2.15
C LEU A 47 17.44 8.13 -2.93
N VAL A 48 16.84 8.07 -4.13
CA VAL A 48 16.91 6.90 -5.01
C VAL A 48 18.35 6.62 -5.44
N ALA A 49 19.12 7.66 -5.77
CA ALA A 49 20.52 7.51 -6.16
C ALA A 49 21.38 6.95 -5.01
N VAL A 50 21.24 7.52 -3.80
CA VAL A 50 21.96 7.03 -2.60
C VAL A 50 21.54 5.59 -2.27
N TYR A 51 20.24 5.29 -2.31
CA TYR A 51 19.73 3.93 -2.09
C TYR A 51 20.34 2.93 -3.08
N ARG A 52 20.41 3.30 -4.37
CA ARG A 52 21.06 2.47 -5.39
C ARG A 52 22.55 2.31 -5.12
N MET A 53 23.28 3.36 -4.75
CA MET A 53 24.70 3.25 -4.42
C MET A 53 24.97 2.37 -3.18
N THR A 54 24.05 2.34 -2.22
CA THR A 54 24.17 1.53 -1.00
C THR A 54 23.85 0.06 -1.24
N TYR A 55 22.83 -0.24 -2.05
CA TYR A 55 22.28 -1.59 -2.18
C TYR A 55 22.50 -2.25 -3.55
N VAL A 56 23.01 -1.52 -4.54
CA VAL A 56 23.40 -2.05 -5.86
C VAL A 56 24.91 -2.03 -6.01
N GLY A 57 25.48 -3.13 -6.54
CA GLY A 57 26.89 -3.20 -6.92
C GLY A 57 27.58 -4.50 -6.51
N VAL A 58 28.88 -4.56 -6.80
CA VAL A 58 29.74 -5.69 -6.42
C VAL A 58 29.84 -5.74 -4.90
N GLY A 59 29.32 -6.80 -4.29
CA GLY A 59 29.29 -6.98 -2.83
C GLY A 59 27.91 -6.81 -2.18
N ALA A 60 26.83 -6.70 -2.95
CA ALA A 60 25.47 -6.80 -2.41
C ALA A 60 25.30 -8.09 -1.59
N ASN A 61 24.74 -7.98 -0.39
CA ASN A 61 24.64 -9.07 0.57
C ASN A 61 23.21 -9.19 1.09
N ARG A 62 22.68 -10.41 1.14
CA ARG A 62 21.32 -10.69 1.68
C ARG A 62 21.05 -10.10 3.07
N ARG A 63 22.08 -9.95 3.92
CA ARG A 63 21.95 -9.32 5.24
C ARG A 63 21.49 -7.86 5.17
N LEU A 64 21.73 -7.19 4.04
CA LEU A 64 21.32 -5.81 3.80
C LEU A 64 19.82 -5.69 3.55
N LEU A 65 19.10 -6.77 3.23
CA LEU A 65 17.67 -6.73 2.95
C LEU A 65 16.87 -6.08 4.08
N LYS A 66 17.18 -6.43 5.34
CA LYS A 66 16.49 -5.87 6.51
C LYS A 66 16.72 -4.36 6.64
N GLU A 67 17.93 -3.89 6.35
CA GLU A 67 18.27 -2.47 6.40
C GLU A 67 17.63 -1.72 5.23
N ALA A 68 17.64 -2.30 4.03
CA ALA A 68 17.01 -1.73 2.85
C ALA A 68 15.50 -1.52 3.04
N VAL A 69 14.80 -2.47 3.66
CA VAL A 69 13.36 -2.34 3.99
C VAL A 69 13.13 -1.27 5.05
N LYS A 70 13.98 -1.21 6.10
CA LYS A 70 13.89 -0.16 7.13
C LYS A 70 14.12 1.23 6.54
N GLU A 71 15.07 1.35 5.62
CA GLU A 71 15.38 2.62 4.96
C GLU A 71 14.22 3.11 4.10
N ILE A 72 13.59 2.24 3.31
CA ILE A 72 12.35 2.58 2.58
C ILE A 72 11.26 3.06 3.54
N LYS A 73 11.00 2.34 4.63
CA LYS A 73 10.01 2.75 5.64
C LYS A 73 10.34 4.13 6.24
N SER A 74 11.62 4.41 6.46
CA SER A 74 12.11 5.71 6.94
C SER A 74 11.88 6.82 5.90
N TYR A 75 12.14 6.55 4.62
CA TYR A 75 11.87 7.49 3.52
C TYR A 75 10.38 7.84 3.46
N LEU A 76 9.50 6.83 3.48
CA LEU A 76 8.05 7.02 3.47
C LEU A 76 7.61 7.96 4.60
N LYS A 77 8.03 7.67 5.84
CA LYS A 77 7.67 8.48 7.00
C LYS A 77 8.15 9.92 6.89
N ARG A 78 9.43 10.13 6.52
CA ARG A 78 10.04 11.47 6.48
C ARG A 78 9.52 12.31 5.32
N ILE A 79 9.34 11.71 4.15
CA ILE A 79 8.76 12.39 2.98
C ILE A 79 7.31 12.76 3.27
N PHE A 80 6.54 11.86 3.88
CA PHE A 80 5.16 12.15 4.27
C PHE A 80 5.07 13.33 5.26
N GLN A 81 5.99 13.40 6.24
CA GLN A 81 6.08 14.54 7.16
C GLN A 81 6.38 15.85 6.44
N LEU A 82 7.30 15.85 5.47
CA LEU A 82 7.60 17.03 4.65
C LEU A 82 6.40 17.46 3.81
N ILE A 83 5.69 16.50 3.23
CA ILE A 83 4.48 16.75 2.46
C ILE A 83 3.37 17.33 3.34
N ARG A 84 3.14 16.78 4.53
CA ARG A 84 2.21 17.37 5.51
C ARG A 84 2.60 18.78 5.94
N PHE A 85 3.90 19.05 6.03
CA PHE A 85 4.37 20.41 6.33
C PHE A 85 4.04 21.38 5.19
N LEU A 86 4.20 20.96 3.94
CA LEU A 86 3.86 21.76 2.76
C LEU A 86 2.34 21.89 2.54
N PHE A 87 1.56 20.89 3.00
CA PHE A 87 0.12 20.78 2.81
C PHE A 87 -0.56 20.39 4.14
N PRO A 88 -0.80 21.37 5.05
CA PRO A 88 -1.33 21.10 6.39
C PRO A 88 -2.74 20.52 6.39
N ASP A 89 -3.52 20.76 5.33
CA ASP A 89 -4.88 20.25 5.13
C ASP A 89 -4.95 18.76 4.80
N LEU A 90 -3.80 18.09 4.63
CA LEU A 90 -3.76 16.66 4.39
C LEU A 90 -4.32 15.92 5.63
N PRO A 91 -5.12 14.85 5.47
CA PRO A 91 -5.62 14.05 6.60
C PRO A 91 -4.50 13.25 7.29
N GLU A 92 -4.60 13.06 8.61
CA GLU A 92 -3.57 12.40 9.43
C GLU A 92 -3.40 10.93 9.04
N GLU A 93 -2.18 10.39 9.21
CA GLU A 93 -1.87 9.01 8.84
C GLU A 93 -2.78 8.03 9.61
N GLY A 94 -3.60 7.27 8.88
CA GLY A 94 -4.55 6.33 9.48
C GLY A 94 -5.97 6.89 9.70
N SER A 95 -6.27 8.12 9.27
CA SER A 95 -7.65 8.60 9.25
C SER A 95 -8.49 7.78 8.25
N VAL A 96 -9.62 7.27 8.72
CA VAL A 96 -10.60 6.59 7.88
C VAL A 96 -11.42 7.66 7.15
N ILE A 97 -11.37 7.70 5.82
CA ILE A 97 -12.36 8.45 5.04
C ILE A 97 -13.65 7.62 5.07
N PRO A 98 -14.77 8.15 5.61
CA PRO A 98 -16.04 7.45 5.55
C PRO A 98 -16.42 7.18 4.09
N SER A 99 -16.61 5.91 3.73
CA SER A 99 -17.23 5.55 2.46
C SER A 99 -18.68 6.07 2.47
N PRO A 100 -19.19 6.68 1.38
CA PRO A 100 -20.54 7.26 1.35
C PRO A 100 -21.68 6.21 1.34
N MET A 101 -21.44 4.95 1.72
CA MET A 101 -22.41 3.86 1.54
C MET A 101 -22.89 3.22 2.84
N THR A 102 -22.92 3.90 3.99
CA THR A 102 -23.50 3.30 5.20
C THR A 102 -24.20 4.31 6.11
N GLU A 103 -25.14 5.08 5.59
CA GLU A 103 -26.13 5.77 6.46
C GLU A 103 -27.56 5.59 5.95
N MET A 104 -28.08 4.36 6.05
CA MET A 104 -29.53 4.17 6.15
C MET A 104 -29.91 2.87 6.88
N LYS A 105 -29.71 2.83 8.20
CA LYS A 105 -30.67 2.18 9.11
C LYS A 105 -30.43 2.53 10.58
N GLY A 106 -30.87 3.73 10.97
CA GLY A 106 -31.21 4.00 12.36
C GLY A 106 -32.69 3.69 12.60
N THR A 107 -33.03 2.53 13.18
CA THR A 107 -34.26 2.39 13.98
C THR A 107 -34.02 1.43 15.15
N ARG A 108 -34.27 1.96 16.35
CA ARG A 108 -34.04 1.44 17.70
C ARG A 108 -34.71 0.09 17.98
N SER A 109 -34.07 -0.77 18.77
CA SER A 109 -34.74 -1.54 19.84
C SER A 109 -33.73 -2.15 20.81
N PHE A 110 -33.89 -1.88 22.10
CA PHE A 110 -33.24 -2.61 23.19
C PHE A 110 -33.81 -4.04 23.29
N CYS A 111 -32.94 -5.05 23.48
CA CYS A 111 -33.19 -6.22 24.33
C CYS A 111 -31.92 -7.10 24.45
N THR A 112 -31.77 -7.66 25.65
CA THR A 112 -30.67 -8.43 26.23
C THR A 112 -30.46 -9.83 25.62
N GLY A 113 -29.23 -10.32 25.47
CA GLY A 113 -28.94 -11.78 25.45
C GLY A 113 -27.83 -12.33 24.53
N LYS A 114 -26.67 -12.68 25.12
CA LYS A 114 -25.74 -13.82 24.89
C LYS A 114 -25.53 -14.48 23.48
N ARG A 115 -24.22 -14.61 23.16
CA ARG A 115 -23.43 -15.73 22.53
C ARG A 115 -22.97 -15.62 21.05
N ASP A 116 -21.64 -15.74 20.93
CA ASP A 116 -20.78 -16.49 19.98
C ASP A 116 -21.14 -16.59 18.49
N SER A 117 -20.32 -15.97 17.63
CA SER A 117 -19.59 -16.55 16.46
C SER A 117 -19.41 -15.56 15.30
N GLU A 118 -18.26 -15.68 14.62
CA GLU A 118 -17.88 -15.19 13.29
C GLU A 118 -17.15 -13.82 13.19
N PRO A 119 -15.95 -13.76 12.56
CA PRO A 119 -15.22 -12.51 12.36
C PRO A 119 -15.85 -11.75 11.19
N ASP A 120 -16.53 -10.67 11.51
CA ASP A 120 -17.11 -9.72 10.58
C ASP A 120 -16.01 -9.14 9.67
N SER A 121 -16.21 -9.29 8.37
CA SER A 121 -15.35 -8.75 7.32
C SER A 121 -15.34 -7.21 7.42
N PRO A 122 -14.19 -6.53 7.58
CA PRO A 122 -14.19 -5.08 7.66
C PRO A 122 -14.52 -4.47 6.30
N GLU A 123 -15.62 -3.71 6.24
CA GLU A 123 -16.01 -2.90 5.08
C GLU A 123 -14.87 -1.95 4.64
N PRO A 124 -14.68 -1.72 3.33
CA PRO A 124 -13.54 -0.98 2.81
C PRO A 124 -13.73 0.54 2.97
N GLY A 125 -13.51 1.07 4.18
CA GLY A 125 -13.19 2.48 4.35
C GLY A 125 -11.83 2.80 3.72
N TYR A 126 -11.72 3.87 2.91
CA TYR A 126 -10.44 4.26 2.32
C TYR A 126 -9.57 4.93 3.40
N VAL A 127 -8.59 4.20 3.91
CA VAL A 127 -7.61 4.74 4.86
C VAL A 127 -6.51 5.43 4.07
N VAL A 128 -6.35 6.74 4.28
CA VAL A 128 -5.20 7.47 3.73
C VAL A 128 -3.95 7.05 4.53
N THR A 129 -3.09 6.28 3.88
CA THR A 129 -1.81 5.85 4.46
C THR A 129 -0.65 6.52 3.74
N SER A 130 0.41 6.86 4.48
CA SER A 130 1.66 7.38 3.89
C SER A 130 2.21 6.44 2.81
N SER A 131 2.05 5.13 3.04
CA SER A 131 2.44 4.07 2.12
C SER A 131 1.60 4.09 0.84
N GLY A 132 0.27 4.23 0.95
CA GLY A 132 -0.61 4.32 -0.22
C GLY A 132 -0.34 5.54 -1.10
N LEU A 133 0.06 6.67 -0.50
CA LEU A 133 0.38 7.90 -1.22
C LEU A 133 1.78 7.84 -1.89
N LEU A 134 2.77 7.28 -1.20
CA LEU A 134 4.18 7.41 -1.61
C LEU A 134 4.76 6.19 -2.30
N LEU A 135 4.27 4.97 -2.00
CA LEU A 135 4.75 3.76 -2.66
C LEU A 135 4.54 3.78 -4.18
N PRO A 136 3.40 4.25 -4.74
CA PRO A 136 3.24 4.30 -6.19
C PRO A 136 4.31 5.14 -6.90
N VAL A 137 4.86 6.15 -6.22
CA VAL A 137 5.91 7.03 -6.76
C VAL A 137 7.32 6.47 -6.50
N LEU A 138 7.58 6.04 -5.27
CA LEU A 138 8.92 5.64 -4.81
C LEU A 138 9.25 4.19 -5.15
N LEU A 139 8.28 3.28 -5.01
CA LEU A 139 8.51 1.85 -5.13
C LEU A 139 9.04 1.47 -6.52
N PRO A 140 8.48 1.95 -7.66
CA PRO A 140 9.04 1.60 -8.98
C PRO A 140 10.53 1.95 -9.11
N ARG A 141 10.96 3.05 -8.48
CA ARG A 141 12.36 3.53 -8.54
C ARG A 141 13.29 2.74 -7.61
N LEU A 142 12.78 2.28 -6.46
CA LEU A 142 13.50 1.54 -5.40
C LEU A 142 13.37 0.02 -5.51
N TYR A 143 12.45 -0.48 -6.33
CA TYR A 143 12.15 -1.90 -6.49
C TYR A 143 13.32 -2.70 -7.07
N PRO A 144 14.05 -2.25 -8.11
CA PRO A 144 15.10 -3.08 -8.70
C PRO A 144 16.21 -3.49 -7.70
N PRO A 145 16.76 -2.58 -6.87
CA PRO A 145 17.69 -2.98 -5.81
C PRO A 145 17.06 -3.87 -4.73
N LEU A 146 15.81 -3.58 -4.35
CA LEU A 146 15.09 -4.33 -3.32
C LEU A 146 14.81 -5.77 -3.78
N PHE A 147 14.34 -5.94 -5.02
CA PHE A 147 14.09 -7.22 -5.66
C PHE A 147 15.37 -8.06 -5.68
N MET A 148 16.49 -7.47 -6.08
CA MET A 148 17.77 -8.16 -6.08
C MET A 148 18.16 -8.67 -4.68
N LEU A 149 17.93 -7.88 -3.63
CA LEU A 149 18.19 -8.32 -2.25
C LEU A 149 17.26 -9.46 -1.81
N TYR A 150 15.99 -9.45 -2.22
CA TYR A 150 15.06 -10.55 -1.98
C TYR A 150 15.48 -11.82 -2.73
N ALA A 151 15.88 -11.71 -3.99
CA ALA A 151 16.40 -12.84 -4.76
C ALA A 151 17.63 -13.45 -4.08
N LEU A 152 18.57 -12.63 -3.63
CA LEU A 152 19.76 -13.09 -2.89
C LEU A 152 19.44 -13.75 -1.54
N ASP A 153 18.39 -13.30 -0.85
CA ASP A 153 18.00 -13.89 0.44
C ASP A 153 17.30 -15.24 0.27
N ASN A 154 16.51 -15.39 -0.81
CA ASN A 154 15.65 -16.56 -1.05
C ASN A 154 16.22 -17.58 -2.06
N GLU A 155 17.38 -17.32 -2.68
CA GLU A 155 18.01 -18.15 -3.72
C GLU A 155 17.96 -19.67 -3.41
N ARG A 156 18.34 -20.06 -2.19
CA ARG A 156 18.34 -21.48 -1.78
C ARG A 156 16.95 -22.09 -1.68
N GLU A 157 15.98 -21.34 -1.18
CA GLU A 157 14.60 -21.83 -1.06
C GLU A 157 13.92 -21.89 -2.42
N GLU A 158 14.25 -20.94 -3.31
CA GLU A 158 13.79 -20.90 -4.70
C GLU A 158 14.31 -22.11 -5.49
N ASP A 159 15.57 -22.52 -5.31
CA ASP A 159 16.14 -23.73 -5.91
C ASP A 159 15.37 -25.00 -5.49
N ILE A 160 15.12 -25.15 -4.19
CA ILE A 160 14.39 -26.30 -3.63
C ILE A 160 12.95 -26.31 -4.13
N TYR A 161 12.30 -25.14 -4.13
CA TYR A 161 10.95 -24.98 -4.66
C TYR A 161 10.89 -25.37 -6.13
N TRP A 162 11.83 -24.89 -6.94
CA TRP A 162 11.89 -25.18 -8.37
C TRP A 162 12.13 -26.67 -8.66
N GLU A 163 13.01 -27.34 -7.90
CA GLU A 163 13.18 -28.78 -8.00
C GLU A 163 11.88 -29.53 -7.70
N CYS A 164 11.14 -29.11 -6.66
CA CYS A 164 9.85 -29.69 -6.32
C CYS A 164 8.82 -29.48 -7.43
N VAL A 165 8.75 -28.28 -8.02
CA VAL A 165 7.88 -27.98 -9.18
C VAL A 165 8.21 -28.90 -10.35
N LEU A 166 9.49 -29.07 -10.70
CA LEU A 166 9.91 -29.98 -11.78
C LEU A 166 9.56 -31.44 -11.50
N ARG A 167 9.65 -31.88 -10.24
CA ARG A 167 9.26 -33.25 -9.84
C ARG A 167 7.76 -33.45 -9.93
N LEU A 168 6.97 -32.47 -9.51
CA LEU A 168 5.50 -32.50 -9.60
C LEU A 168 5.03 -32.46 -11.06
N ASN A 169 5.65 -31.63 -11.90
CA ASN A 169 5.30 -31.52 -13.33
C ASN A 169 5.59 -32.80 -14.14
N LYS A 170 6.32 -33.76 -13.58
CA LYS A 170 6.52 -35.11 -14.17
C LYS A 170 5.39 -36.09 -13.82
N GLN A 171 4.53 -35.77 -12.86
CA GLN A 171 3.43 -36.65 -12.45
C GLN A 171 2.21 -36.45 -13.35
N PRO A 172 1.42 -37.50 -13.63
CA PRO A 172 0.18 -37.34 -14.37
C PRO A 172 -0.85 -36.56 -13.55
N ASP A 173 -1.68 -35.76 -14.22
CA ASP A 173 -2.70 -34.91 -13.57
C ASP A 173 -3.60 -35.68 -12.61
N LYS A 174 -3.98 -36.92 -12.97
CA LYS A 174 -4.79 -37.79 -12.09
C LYS A 174 -4.11 -38.07 -10.74
N ALA A 175 -2.79 -38.26 -10.72
CA ALA A 175 -2.04 -38.49 -9.49
C ALA A 175 -1.92 -37.21 -8.66
N LEU A 176 -1.71 -36.05 -9.31
CA LEU A 176 -1.67 -34.75 -8.64
C LEU A 176 -3.02 -34.38 -8.02
N LEU A 177 -4.11 -34.57 -8.77
CA LEU A 177 -5.48 -34.32 -8.30
C LEU A 177 -5.86 -35.25 -7.15
N SER A 178 -5.51 -36.54 -7.26
CA SER A 178 -5.68 -37.49 -6.16
C SER A 178 -4.88 -37.10 -4.92
N PHE A 179 -3.64 -36.63 -5.06
CA PHE A 179 -2.83 -36.12 -3.95
C PHE A 179 -3.45 -34.89 -3.28
N LEU A 180 -4.10 -34.00 -4.06
CA LEU A 180 -4.84 -32.84 -3.56
C LEU A 180 -6.22 -33.20 -2.98
N GLY A 181 -6.60 -34.49 -2.98
CA GLY A 181 -7.90 -34.95 -2.47
C GLY A 181 -9.08 -34.64 -3.39
N VAL A 182 -8.82 -34.23 -4.64
CA VAL A 182 -9.85 -34.02 -5.65
C VAL A 182 -10.25 -35.38 -6.21
N GLN A 183 -11.47 -35.81 -5.91
CA GLN A 183 -12.04 -37.03 -6.48
C GLN A 183 -12.39 -36.76 -7.95
N THR A 184 -11.67 -37.42 -8.86
CA THR A 184 -11.97 -37.47 -10.31
C THR A 184 -12.57 -38.80 -10.69
#